data_AF-A0A3R7EDE0-F1
#
_entry.id   AF-A0A3R7EDE0-F1
#
_cell.length_a   1.000
_cell.length_b   1.000
_cell.length_c   1.000
_cell.angle_alpha   90.00
_cell.angle_beta   90.00
_cell.angle_gamma   90.00
#
_symmetry.space_group_name_H-M   'P 1'
#
loop_
_entity.id
_entity.type
_entity.pdbx_description
1 polymer ?
#
loop_
_entity_poly.entity_id
_entity_poly.type
_entity_poly.pdbx_seq_one_letter_code
_entity_poly.pdbx_strand_id
1 'polypeptide(L)'
;MDTAMCSLCKRREAFFFRPYSGEKLCRKCFARSIENKVRATIAKYGMLEYNDRIAVAVSGGKDSLSLLHILGKIEEDYPKASIVAVSVDEGIEGYRDEALKIAAENCEKLSIEHHVISFKEIYGYTLDEIVKRLKTRGKSDLTPCAYCGVLRRKALNIIARKVNADKLATAHTLDDETQTILLNILHGDILRIAREKPKTDESHPKLVRRIKPFCEIPEKETTLYAYVKKIRFQDKPCPYSSEALRNDIRVFLNRMEQKHSGVKFTIFNSAERIRQALKESSEKEALKECLECGEPTTQEICKACQMLHELES
;
A
#
# COMPACT_ATOMS: atom_id res chain seq x y z
N MET A 1 31.00 18.34 20.82
CA MET A 1 30.44 17.03 20.42
C MET A 1 30.80 16.83 18.97
N ASP A 2 31.63 15.84 18.65
CA ASP A 2 31.99 15.54 17.26
C ASP A 2 30.73 15.15 16.49
N THR A 3 30.33 16.01 15.56
CA THR A 3 29.19 15.76 14.68
C THR A 3 29.57 14.62 13.75
N ALA A 4 28.83 13.51 13.85
CA ALA A 4 29.17 12.32 13.09
C ALA A 4 29.01 12.56 11.59
N MET A 5 30.04 12.28 10.80
CA MET A 5 30.02 12.48 9.36
C MET A 5 29.22 11.38 8.63
N CYS A 6 28.63 11.73 7.49
CA CYS A 6 27.89 10.79 6.67
C CYS A 6 28.80 9.71 6.08
N SER A 7 28.49 8.43 6.34
CA SER A 7 29.20 7.25 5.87
C SER A 7 29.33 7.18 4.34
N LEU A 8 28.29 7.61 3.60
CA LEU A 8 28.27 7.51 2.14
C LEU A 8 29.04 8.61 1.41
N CYS A 9 28.92 9.87 1.84
CA CYS A 9 29.57 10.98 1.13
C CYS A 9 30.82 11.52 1.81
N LYS A 10 31.03 11.21 3.10
CA LYS A 10 32.16 11.67 3.93
C LYS A 10 32.40 13.19 3.92
N ARG A 11 31.40 13.99 3.53
CA ARG A 11 31.50 15.45 3.35
C ARG A 11 30.48 16.26 4.14
N ARG A 12 29.35 15.64 4.51
CA ARG A 12 28.24 16.30 5.21
C ARG A 12 27.99 15.61 6.52
N GLU A 13 27.52 16.37 7.49
CA GLU A 13 27.04 15.86 8.76
C GLU A 13 25.90 14.85 8.56
N ALA A 14 25.94 13.76 9.33
CA ALA A 14 24.88 12.79 9.40
C ALA A 14 23.73 13.33 10.27
N PHE A 15 22.51 13.21 9.77
CA PHE A 15 21.30 13.57 10.53
C PHE A 15 20.48 12.33 10.94
N PHE A 16 20.82 11.17 10.37
CA PHE A 16 20.10 9.92 10.57
C PHE A 16 21.08 8.76 10.72
N PHE A 17 20.86 7.91 11.69
CA PHE A 17 21.54 6.63 11.85
C PHE A 17 20.56 5.51 11.51
N ARG A 18 20.94 4.61 10.61
CA ARG A 18 20.12 3.48 10.15
C ARG A 18 20.51 2.20 10.93
N PRO A 19 19.75 1.80 11.97
CA PRO A 19 20.21 0.80 12.92
C PRO A 19 20.52 -0.56 12.32
N TYR A 20 19.67 -1.05 11.40
CA TYR A 20 19.83 -2.37 10.79
C TYR A 20 21.01 -2.50 9.81
N SER A 21 21.66 -1.39 9.45
CA SER A 21 22.81 -1.37 8.52
C SER A 21 24.06 -0.70 9.09
N GLY A 22 23.94 0.02 10.21
CA GLY A 22 25.01 0.82 10.79
C GLY A 22 25.35 2.12 10.04
N GLU A 23 24.62 2.46 8.97
CA GLU A 23 24.92 3.66 8.16
C GLU A 23 24.57 4.96 8.89
N LYS A 24 25.45 5.95 8.82
CA LYS A 24 25.19 7.35 9.21
C LYS A 24 24.97 8.17 7.95
N LEU A 25 23.80 8.75 7.77
CA LEU A 25 23.39 9.36 6.50
C LEU A 25 23.10 10.86 6.68
N CYS A 26 23.60 11.68 5.75
CA CYS A 26 23.14 13.06 5.57
C CYS A 26 21.82 13.10 4.77
N ARG A 27 21.07 14.21 4.81
CA ARG A 27 19.73 14.33 4.17
C ARG A 27 19.71 13.89 2.70
N LYS A 28 20.67 14.37 1.90
CA LYS A 28 20.77 14.02 0.46
C LYS A 28 21.10 12.54 0.24
N CYS A 29 22.02 11.99 1.03
CA CYS A 29 22.42 10.58 0.89
C CYS A 29 21.32 9.63 1.36
N PHE A 30 20.57 10.00 2.40
CA PHE A 30 19.40 9.27 2.85
C PHE A 30 18.32 9.22 1.77
N ALA A 31 17.90 10.37 1.23
CA ALA A 31 16.88 10.37 0.19
C ALA A 31 17.28 9.52 -1.04
N ARG A 32 18.54 9.65 -1.49
CA ARG A 32 19.07 8.84 -2.57
C ARG A 32 19.13 7.35 -2.23
N SER A 33 19.44 6.98 -0.98
CA SER A 33 19.48 5.57 -0.60
C SER A 33 18.09 4.94 -0.60
N ILE A 34 17.04 5.70 -0.23
CA ILE A 34 15.64 5.26 -0.38
C ILE A 34 15.28 5.07 -1.84
N GLU A 35 15.51 6.08 -2.69
CA GLU A 35 15.24 6.01 -4.14
C GLU A 35 15.96 4.83 -4.81
N ASN A 36 17.22 4.55 -4.44
CA ASN A 36 17.97 3.42 -4.95
C ASN A 36 17.42 2.08 -4.45
N LYS A 37 16.97 2.01 -3.19
CA LYS A 37 16.37 0.81 -2.62
C LYS A 37 15.05 0.47 -3.31
N VAL A 38 14.22 1.48 -3.62
CA VAL A 38 13.00 1.30 -4.44
C VAL A 38 13.33 0.71 -5.82
N ARG A 39 14.32 1.29 -6.52
CA ARG A 39 14.78 0.74 -7.82
C ARG A 39 15.25 -0.71 -7.70
N ALA A 40 16.02 -1.02 -6.66
CA ALA A 40 16.50 -2.38 -6.40
C ALA A 40 15.35 -3.35 -6.12
N THR A 41 14.35 -2.95 -5.33
CA THR A 41 13.15 -3.76 -5.06
C THR A 41 12.32 -3.97 -6.34
N ILE A 42 12.11 -2.93 -7.14
CA ILE A 42 11.42 -3.04 -8.45
C ILE A 42 12.13 -4.05 -9.34
N ALA A 43 13.46 -3.98 -9.45
CA ALA A 43 14.26 -4.91 -10.26
C ALA A 43 14.23 -6.34 -9.69
N LYS A 44 14.42 -6.49 -8.37
CA LYS A 44 14.42 -7.78 -7.65
C LYS A 44 13.15 -8.59 -7.93
N TYR A 45 12.00 -7.92 -7.97
CA TYR A 45 10.69 -8.56 -8.18
C TYR A 45 10.16 -8.43 -9.62
N GLY A 46 10.93 -7.82 -10.53
CA GLY A 46 10.51 -7.52 -11.91
C GLY A 46 9.16 -6.79 -11.95
N MET A 47 8.99 -5.72 -11.17
CA MET A 47 7.67 -5.10 -10.98
C MET A 47 7.16 -4.32 -12.20
N LEU A 48 8.08 -3.73 -12.98
CA LEU A 48 7.79 -2.78 -14.06
C LEU A 48 8.54 -3.15 -15.34
N GLU A 49 7.90 -2.88 -16.48
CA GLU A 49 8.46 -2.98 -17.83
C GLU A 49 8.67 -1.57 -18.43
N TYR A 50 9.49 -1.47 -19.49
CA TYR A 50 9.93 -0.19 -20.09
C TYR A 50 8.81 0.69 -20.68
N ASN A 51 7.65 0.11 -20.96
CA ASN A 51 6.50 0.77 -21.59
C ASN A 51 5.21 0.62 -20.78
N ASP A 52 5.31 0.24 -19.50
CA ASP A 52 4.15 0.11 -18.62
C ASP A 52 3.48 1.48 -18.37
N ARG A 53 2.15 1.50 -18.40
CA ARG A 53 1.33 2.55 -17.79
C ARG A 53 1.04 2.19 -16.33
N ILE A 54 1.53 3.01 -15.41
CA ILE A 54 1.56 2.73 -13.97
C ILE A 54 0.52 3.59 -13.27
N ALA A 55 -0.53 2.97 -12.73
CA ALA A 55 -1.45 3.62 -11.81
C ALA A 55 -0.88 3.59 -10.39
N VAL A 56 -0.62 4.75 -9.79
CA VAL A 56 -0.16 4.87 -8.40
C VAL A 56 -1.37 5.15 -7.50
N ALA A 57 -1.63 4.28 -6.53
CA ALA A 57 -2.71 4.48 -5.57
C ALA A 57 -2.31 5.56 -4.54
N VAL A 58 -2.91 6.75 -4.65
CA VAL A 58 -2.61 7.90 -3.80
C VAL A 58 -3.71 8.10 -2.76
N SER A 59 -3.36 7.97 -1.48
CA SER A 59 -4.29 8.20 -0.37
C SER A 59 -4.18 9.60 0.23
N GLY A 60 -3.20 10.43 -0.17
CA GLY A 60 -2.90 11.69 0.50
C GLY A 60 -2.03 11.55 1.75
N GLY A 61 -1.74 10.31 2.17
CA GLY A 61 -0.80 10.00 3.25
C GLY A 61 0.66 9.99 2.79
N LYS A 62 1.57 10.11 3.76
CA LYS A 62 3.03 10.20 3.58
C LYS A 62 3.62 9.13 2.66
N ASP A 63 3.20 7.88 2.80
CA ASP A 63 3.76 6.74 2.09
C ASP A 63 3.35 6.77 0.62
N SER A 64 2.05 6.95 0.36
CA SER A 64 1.51 7.02 -1.00
C SER A 64 2.06 8.19 -1.81
N LEU A 65 2.23 9.34 -1.18
CA LEU A 65 2.81 10.53 -1.83
C LEU A 65 4.32 10.38 -2.01
N SER A 66 5.03 9.79 -1.04
CA SER A 66 6.46 9.48 -1.22
C SER A 66 6.67 8.51 -2.39
N LEU A 67 5.80 7.51 -2.54
CA LEU A 67 5.85 6.58 -3.66
C LEU A 67 5.60 7.29 -4.99
N LEU A 68 4.58 8.16 -5.06
CA LEU A 68 4.28 8.96 -6.24
C LEU A 68 5.50 9.80 -6.68
N HIS A 69 6.13 10.51 -5.75
CA HIS A 69 7.32 11.32 -6.03
C HIS A 69 8.52 10.48 -6.49
N ILE A 70 8.73 9.30 -5.90
CA ILE A 70 9.84 8.42 -6.29
C ILE A 70 9.58 7.80 -7.66
N LEU A 71 8.37 7.30 -7.92
CA LEU A 71 8.03 6.72 -9.22
C LEU A 71 8.02 7.76 -10.33
N GLY A 72 7.49 8.97 -10.09
CA GLY A 72 7.56 10.08 -11.06
C GLY A 72 9.00 10.37 -11.48
N LYS A 73 9.92 10.46 -10.50
CA LYS A 73 11.35 10.63 -10.78
C LYS A 73 11.98 9.44 -11.52
N ILE A 74 11.51 8.21 -11.26
CA ILE A 74 12.01 7.04 -11.98
C ILE A 74 11.52 7.07 -13.42
N GLU A 75 10.26 7.42 -13.66
CA GLU A 75 9.64 7.46 -14.98
C GLU A 75 10.27 8.50 -15.92
N GLU A 76 10.81 9.60 -15.40
CA GLU A 76 11.64 10.54 -16.18
C GLU A 76 12.81 9.86 -16.92
N ASP A 77 13.35 8.76 -16.37
CA ASP A 77 14.41 7.97 -16.99
C ASP A 77 13.88 7.02 -18.10
N TYR A 78 12.55 6.87 -18.27
CA TYR A 78 11.88 5.91 -19.17
C TYR A 78 10.77 6.56 -20.02
N PRO A 79 11.09 7.24 -21.13
CA PRO A 79 10.13 8.01 -21.94
C PRO A 79 8.95 7.25 -22.57
N LYS A 80 8.95 5.91 -22.53
CA LYS A 80 7.86 5.06 -23.05
C LYS A 80 6.89 4.61 -21.96
N ALA A 81 7.29 4.73 -20.70
CA ALA A 81 6.41 4.48 -19.57
C ALA A 81 5.49 5.70 -19.37
N SER A 82 4.44 5.54 -18.57
CA SER A 82 3.66 6.68 -18.10
C SER A 82 3.13 6.44 -16.71
N ILE A 83 2.97 7.51 -15.92
CA ILE A 83 2.39 7.44 -14.58
C ILE A 83 1.07 8.19 -14.54
N VAL A 84 0.10 7.59 -13.87
CA VAL A 84 -1.18 8.21 -13.52
C VAL A 84 -1.45 7.98 -12.03
N ALA A 85 -1.92 9.01 -11.34
CA ALA A 85 -2.35 8.89 -9.95
C ALA A 85 -3.82 8.49 -9.90
N VAL A 86 -4.16 7.55 -9.03
CA VAL A 86 -5.54 7.13 -8.77
C VAL A 86 -5.86 7.23 -7.28
N SER A 87 -6.99 7.85 -6.94
CA SER A 87 -7.48 7.94 -5.58
C SER A 87 -8.89 7.37 -5.48
N VAL A 88 -9.19 6.79 -4.32
CA VAL A 88 -10.55 6.40 -3.97
C VAL A 88 -11.09 7.41 -2.96
N ASP A 89 -12.29 7.90 -3.17
CA ASP A 89 -13.04 8.69 -2.19
C ASP A 89 -14.00 7.76 -1.43
N GLU A 90 -13.64 7.40 -0.21
CA GLU A 90 -14.49 6.59 0.66
C GLU A 90 -15.72 7.36 1.17
N GLY A 91 -15.77 8.69 1.06
CA GLY A 91 -16.86 9.52 1.59
C GLY A 91 -16.86 9.58 3.12
N ILE A 92 -15.69 9.83 3.72
CA ILE A 92 -15.53 10.07 5.17
C ILE A 92 -15.43 11.57 5.41
N GLU A 93 -16.48 12.14 6.00
CA GLU A 93 -16.62 13.59 6.17
C GLU A 93 -15.49 14.19 7.00
N GLY A 94 -14.88 15.28 6.51
CA GLY A 94 -13.83 16.01 7.22
C GLY A 94 -12.51 15.24 7.37
N TYR A 95 -12.38 14.07 6.75
CA TYR A 95 -11.13 13.31 6.64
C TYR A 95 -10.70 13.22 5.18
N ARG A 96 -11.61 12.83 4.29
CA ARG A 96 -11.23 12.50 2.91
C ARG A 96 -11.00 13.71 2.03
N ASP A 97 -11.71 14.80 2.28
CA ASP A 97 -11.61 16.07 1.53
C ASP A 97 -10.19 16.64 1.53
N GLU A 98 -9.58 16.71 2.72
CA GLU A 98 -8.21 17.18 2.89
C GLU A 98 -7.22 16.26 2.17
N ALA A 99 -7.39 14.95 2.33
CA ALA A 99 -6.49 13.96 1.75
C ALA A 99 -6.50 14.01 0.22
N LEU A 100 -7.67 14.16 -0.39
CA LEU A 100 -7.84 14.30 -1.84
C LEU A 100 -7.27 15.63 -2.35
N LYS A 101 -7.50 16.73 -1.62
CA LYS A 101 -6.88 18.02 -1.96
C LYS A 101 -5.36 17.95 -1.96
N ILE A 102 -4.77 17.36 -0.92
CA ILE A 102 -3.31 17.19 -0.84
C ILE A 102 -2.79 16.27 -1.96
N ALA A 103 -3.52 15.21 -2.30
CA ALA A 103 -3.19 14.34 -3.43
C ALA A 103 -3.17 15.13 -4.74
N ALA A 104 -4.22 15.90 -5.03
CA ALA A 104 -4.33 16.71 -6.23
C ALA A 104 -3.20 17.75 -6.33
N GLU A 105 -2.91 18.49 -5.24
CA GLU A 105 -1.81 19.47 -5.19
C GLU A 105 -0.43 18.85 -5.48
N ASN A 106 -0.20 17.60 -5.04
CA ASN A 106 1.06 16.90 -5.34
C ASN A 106 1.10 16.40 -6.78
N CYS A 107 -0.03 15.94 -7.32
CA CYS A 107 -0.11 15.50 -8.71
C CYS A 107 0.12 16.68 -9.68
N GLU A 108 -0.48 17.84 -9.40
CA GLU A 108 -0.26 19.08 -10.16
C GLU A 108 1.22 19.50 -10.15
N LYS A 109 1.87 19.50 -8.98
CA LYS A 109 3.31 19.81 -8.87
C LYS A 109 4.21 18.88 -9.67
N LEU A 110 3.80 17.62 -9.83
CA LEU A 110 4.54 16.61 -10.57
C LEU A 110 4.10 16.52 -12.04
N SER A 111 3.10 17.31 -12.47
CA SER A 111 2.47 17.21 -13.79
C SER A 111 1.95 15.78 -14.09
N ILE A 112 1.44 15.10 -13.07
CA ILE A 112 0.86 13.76 -13.17
C ILE A 112 -0.66 13.87 -13.21
N GLU A 113 -1.29 13.18 -14.16
CA GLU A 113 -2.74 13.07 -14.26
C GLU A 113 -3.33 12.38 -13.03
N HIS A 114 -4.39 12.94 -12.45
CA HIS A 114 -5.03 12.43 -11.23
C HIS A 114 -6.49 12.08 -11.45
N HIS A 115 -6.84 10.81 -11.25
CA HIS A 115 -8.21 10.30 -11.33
C HIS A 115 -8.74 9.95 -9.96
N VAL A 116 -9.98 10.31 -9.70
CA VAL A 116 -10.68 9.98 -8.45
C VAL A 116 -11.93 9.16 -8.77
N ILE A 117 -12.19 8.13 -7.98
CA ILE A 117 -13.44 7.37 -8.02
C ILE A 117 -14.04 7.31 -6.62
N SER A 118 -15.35 7.50 -6.48
CA SER A 118 -16.00 7.52 -5.17
C SER A 118 -16.70 6.20 -4.84
N PHE A 119 -16.78 5.86 -3.55
CA PHE A 119 -17.62 4.75 -3.08
C PHE A 119 -19.09 4.99 -3.44
N LYS A 120 -19.54 6.25 -3.39
CA LYS A 120 -20.91 6.61 -3.75
C LYS A 120 -21.23 6.24 -5.21
N GLU A 121 -20.32 6.51 -6.14
CA GLU A 121 -20.48 6.15 -7.56
C GLU A 121 -20.47 4.63 -7.82
N ILE A 122 -19.56 3.89 -7.16
CA ILE A 122 -19.40 2.46 -7.45
C ILE A 122 -20.43 1.59 -6.71
N TYR A 123 -20.76 1.97 -5.47
CA TYR A 123 -21.51 1.14 -4.54
C TYR A 123 -22.84 1.75 -4.09
N GLY A 124 -23.13 3.00 -4.44
CA GLY A 124 -24.34 3.70 -3.96
C GLY A 124 -24.27 4.18 -2.51
N TYR A 125 -23.18 3.87 -1.79
CA TYR A 125 -22.97 4.21 -0.39
C TYR A 125 -21.61 4.87 -0.16
N THR A 126 -21.56 5.85 0.72
CA THR A 126 -20.34 6.32 1.38
C THR A 126 -19.97 5.41 2.55
N LEU A 127 -18.72 5.45 3.02
CA LEU A 127 -18.33 4.72 4.22
C LEU A 127 -19.09 5.21 5.46
N ASP A 128 -19.36 6.51 5.56
CA ASP A 128 -20.14 7.06 6.67
C ASP A 128 -21.58 6.51 6.69
N GLU A 129 -22.22 6.36 5.52
CA GLU A 129 -23.53 5.72 5.39
C GLU A 129 -23.48 4.23 5.79
N ILE A 130 -22.43 3.51 5.36
CA ILE A 130 -22.21 2.11 5.76
C ILE A 130 -22.08 2.01 7.29
N VAL A 131 -21.25 2.85 7.91
CA VAL A 131 -21.04 2.86 9.37
C VAL A 131 -22.34 3.16 10.11
N LYS A 132 -23.14 4.12 9.63
CA LYS A 132 -24.45 4.43 10.22
C LYS A 132 -25.37 3.20 10.19
N ARG A 133 -25.45 2.49 9.05
CA ARG A 133 -26.25 1.26 8.92
C ARG A 133 -25.78 0.12 9.83
N LEU A 134 -24.47 -0.09 9.93
CA LEU A 134 -23.89 -1.11 10.81
C LEU A 134 -24.22 -0.84 12.29
N LYS A 135 -24.24 0.42 12.70
CA LYS A 135 -24.63 0.81 14.07
C LYS A 135 -26.11 0.56 14.34
N THR A 136 -26.99 0.85 13.38
CA THR A 136 -28.45 0.69 13.56
C THR A 136 -28.89 -0.77 13.62
N ARG A 137 -28.17 -1.70 12.97
CA ARG A 137 -28.57 -3.11 12.91
C ARG A 137 -28.17 -3.95 14.12
N GLY A 138 -27.25 -3.47 14.96
CA GLY A 138 -26.68 -4.26 16.04
C GLY A 138 -25.74 -5.36 15.52
N LYS A 139 -24.59 -5.51 16.19
CA LYS A 139 -23.49 -6.48 15.91
C LYS A 139 -23.44 -7.06 14.49
N SER A 140 -22.83 -6.32 13.58
CA SER A 140 -22.06 -6.93 12.49
C SER A 140 -20.73 -7.44 13.05
N ASP A 141 -20.36 -8.68 12.74
CA ASP A 141 -19.04 -9.24 13.08
C ASP A 141 -17.90 -8.50 12.36
N LEU A 142 -18.22 -7.78 11.28
CA LEU A 142 -17.27 -7.06 10.46
C LEU A 142 -17.19 -5.58 10.87
N THR A 143 -15.95 -5.11 11.01
CA THR A 143 -15.65 -3.72 11.36
C THR A 143 -15.77 -2.79 10.14
N PRO A 144 -15.97 -1.47 10.35
CA PRO A 144 -15.89 -0.49 9.26
C PRO A 144 -14.62 -0.60 8.42
N CYS A 145 -13.47 -0.91 9.04
CA CYS A 145 -12.21 -1.14 8.33
C CYS A 145 -12.27 -2.35 7.40
N ALA A 146 -12.95 -3.43 7.79
CA ALA A 146 -13.11 -4.61 6.95
C ALA A 146 -13.91 -4.29 5.67
N TYR A 147 -15.03 -3.57 5.81
CA TYR A 147 -15.82 -3.06 4.68
C TYR A 147 -14.96 -2.15 3.78
N CYS A 148 -14.34 -1.12 4.37
CA CYS A 148 -13.50 -0.18 3.64
C CYS A 148 -12.38 -0.89 2.87
N GLY A 149 -11.66 -1.83 3.49
CA GLY A 149 -10.56 -2.55 2.85
C GLY A 149 -10.98 -3.44 1.68
N VAL A 150 -12.15 -4.09 1.74
CA VAL A 150 -12.69 -4.89 0.62
C VAL A 150 -13.15 -3.98 -0.52
N LEU A 151 -13.98 -2.99 -0.21
CA LEU A 151 -14.54 -2.05 -1.19
C LEU A 151 -13.45 -1.20 -1.86
N ARG A 152 -12.44 -0.74 -1.11
CA ARG A 152 -11.33 0.05 -1.64
C ARG A 152 -10.45 -0.75 -2.60
N ARG A 153 -10.17 -2.02 -2.30
CA ARG A 153 -9.39 -2.89 -3.20
C ARG A 153 -10.11 -3.12 -4.53
N LYS A 154 -11.44 -3.31 -4.51
CA LYS A 154 -12.25 -3.42 -5.72
C LYS A 154 -12.28 -2.09 -6.49
N ALA A 155 -12.50 -0.97 -5.81
CA ALA A 155 -12.51 0.37 -6.42
C ALA A 155 -11.17 0.71 -7.10
N LEU A 156 -10.05 0.42 -6.44
CA LEU A 156 -8.71 0.62 -7.01
C LEU A 156 -8.46 -0.22 -8.27
N ASN A 157 -8.96 -1.45 -8.31
CA ASN A 157 -8.86 -2.29 -9.51
C ASN A 157 -9.69 -1.70 -10.66
N ILE A 158 -10.93 -1.29 -10.38
CA ILE A 158 -11.83 -0.70 -11.37
C ILE A 158 -11.22 0.56 -11.98
N ILE A 159 -10.75 1.50 -11.16
CA ILE A 159 -10.16 2.75 -11.68
C ILE A 159 -8.84 2.48 -12.42
N ALA A 160 -8.01 1.55 -11.95
CA ALA A 160 -6.79 1.17 -12.65
C ALA A 160 -7.08 0.62 -14.06
N ARG A 161 -8.14 -0.17 -14.23
CA ARG A 161 -8.58 -0.59 -15.58
C ARG A 161 -9.11 0.57 -16.41
N LYS A 162 -9.93 1.46 -15.82
CA LYS A 162 -10.50 2.62 -16.54
C LYS A 162 -9.43 3.53 -17.13
N VAL A 163 -8.30 3.67 -16.43
CA VAL A 163 -7.14 4.45 -16.91
C VAL A 163 -6.15 3.63 -17.75
N ASN A 164 -6.52 2.40 -18.13
CA ASN A 164 -5.71 1.47 -18.92
C ASN A 164 -4.31 1.20 -18.33
N ALA A 165 -4.21 1.05 -17.01
CA ALA A 165 -2.93 0.76 -16.35
C ALA A 165 -2.55 -0.72 -16.45
N ASP A 166 -1.28 -0.98 -16.78
CA ASP A 166 -0.68 -2.31 -16.76
C ASP A 166 -0.35 -2.75 -15.33
N LYS A 167 -0.03 -1.78 -14.46
CA LYS A 167 0.40 -2.00 -13.07
C LYS A 167 -0.32 -1.05 -12.13
N LEU A 168 -0.74 -1.57 -10.98
CA LEU A 168 -1.28 -0.79 -9.86
C LEU A 168 -0.27 -0.79 -8.70
N ALA A 169 0.45 0.32 -8.53
CA ALA A 169 1.42 0.50 -7.46
C ALA A 169 0.76 0.95 -6.16
N THR A 170 1.11 0.29 -5.06
CA THR A 170 0.66 0.64 -3.71
C THR A 170 1.87 0.83 -2.78
N ALA A 171 1.74 1.76 -1.83
CA ALA A 171 2.84 2.16 -0.95
C ALA A 171 2.93 1.34 0.35
N HIS A 172 2.58 0.05 0.29
CA HIS A 172 2.73 -0.84 1.44
C HIS A 172 4.21 -0.99 1.81
N THR A 173 4.52 -0.64 3.05
CA THR A 173 5.87 -0.62 3.62
C THR A 173 6.26 -1.99 4.17
N LEU A 174 7.52 -2.15 4.57
CA LEU A 174 7.98 -3.36 5.29
C LEU A 174 7.15 -3.61 6.57
N ASP A 175 6.75 -2.54 7.26
CA ASP A 175 5.91 -2.61 8.44
C ASP A 175 4.52 -3.17 8.10
N ASP A 176 3.91 -2.74 7.00
CA ASP A 176 2.60 -3.23 6.57
C ASP A 176 2.64 -4.71 6.16
N GLU A 177 3.70 -5.10 5.44
CA GLU A 177 3.89 -6.49 5.03
C GLU A 177 4.08 -7.40 6.24
N THR A 178 4.95 -7.02 7.17
CA THR A 178 5.24 -7.82 8.38
C THR A 178 4.05 -7.90 9.33
N GLN A 179 3.27 -6.83 9.47
CA GLN A 179 2.00 -6.87 10.20
C GLN A 179 1.01 -7.85 9.56
N THR A 180 0.87 -7.79 8.22
CA THR A 180 -0.04 -8.67 7.48
C THR A 180 0.39 -10.14 7.57
N ILE A 181 1.70 -10.42 7.50
CA ILE A 181 2.26 -11.75 7.70
C ILE A 181 1.89 -12.29 9.10
N LEU A 182 2.14 -11.51 10.15
CA LEU A 182 1.83 -11.94 11.52
C LEU A 182 0.33 -12.10 11.76
N LEU A 183 -0.51 -11.20 11.21
CA LEU A 183 -1.96 -11.35 11.27
C LEU A 183 -2.40 -12.69 10.68
N ASN A 184 -1.91 -13.04 9.48
CA ASN A 184 -2.27 -14.30 8.83
C ASN A 184 -1.78 -15.53 9.61
N ILE A 185 -0.61 -15.46 10.26
CA ILE A 185 -0.12 -16.51 11.17
C ILE A 185 -1.06 -16.67 12.37
N LEU A 186 -1.43 -15.57 13.03
CA LEU A 186 -2.32 -15.61 14.20
C LEU A 186 -3.74 -16.09 13.86
N HIS A 187 -4.21 -15.81 12.65
CA HIS A 187 -5.47 -16.34 12.14
C HIS A 187 -5.37 -17.79 11.63
N GLY A 188 -4.17 -18.38 11.58
CA GLY A 188 -3.96 -19.74 11.06
C GLY A 188 -4.14 -19.86 9.54
N ASP A 189 -4.17 -18.75 8.79
CA ASP A 189 -4.39 -18.75 7.34
C ASP A 189 -3.04 -18.73 6.59
N ILE A 190 -2.39 -19.88 6.57
CA ILE A 190 -1.08 -20.06 5.95
C ILE A 190 -1.14 -19.83 4.42
N LEU A 191 -2.27 -20.17 3.78
CA LEU A 191 -2.46 -19.95 2.34
C LEU A 191 -2.56 -18.45 1.98
N ARG A 192 -3.04 -17.59 2.87
CA ARG A 192 -2.97 -16.13 2.66
C ARG A 192 -1.55 -15.59 2.69
N ILE A 193 -0.65 -16.17 3.48
CA ILE A 193 0.78 -15.80 3.46
C ILE A 193 1.39 -16.10 2.09
N ALA A 194 1.02 -17.23 1.49
CA ALA A 194 1.47 -17.63 0.14
C ALA A 194 0.96 -16.69 -0.97
N ARG A 195 -0.27 -16.18 -0.81
CA ARG A 195 -0.94 -15.29 -1.79
C ARG A 195 -0.51 -13.83 -1.69
N GLU A 196 -0.16 -13.37 -0.50
CA GLU A 196 0.33 -12.00 -0.30
C GLU A 196 1.73 -11.90 -0.88
N LYS A 197 1.96 -11.14 -1.96
CA LYS A 197 3.27 -11.04 -2.63
C LYS A 197 3.63 -9.58 -2.95
N PRO A 198 4.92 -9.23 -3.06
CA PRO A 198 5.37 -7.91 -3.51
C PRO A 198 4.89 -7.55 -4.93
N LYS A 199 4.80 -8.55 -5.80
CA LYS A 199 4.22 -8.48 -7.14
C LYS A 199 3.19 -9.61 -7.25
N THR A 200 1.98 -9.27 -7.63
CA THR A 200 0.92 -10.26 -7.88
C THR A 200 1.11 -10.95 -9.24
N ASP A 201 0.67 -12.20 -9.35
CA ASP A 201 0.73 -12.95 -10.61
C ASP A 201 -0.34 -12.45 -11.59
N GLU A 202 -0.19 -12.72 -12.90
CA GLU A 202 -1.38 -12.66 -13.78
C GLU A 202 -2.33 -13.78 -13.38
N SER A 203 -3.57 -13.40 -13.08
CA SER A 203 -4.59 -14.34 -12.69
C SER A 203 -5.91 -14.15 -13.45
N HIS A 204 -6.20 -12.93 -13.94
CA HIS A 204 -7.41 -12.65 -14.70
C HIS A 204 -7.26 -11.35 -15.51
N PRO A 205 -7.77 -11.25 -16.75
CA PRO A 205 -7.68 -10.04 -17.58
C PRO A 205 -8.29 -8.79 -16.94
N LYS A 206 -9.35 -8.97 -16.15
CA LYS A 206 -10.00 -7.91 -15.38
C LYS A 206 -9.29 -7.54 -14.06
N LEU A 207 -8.16 -8.14 -13.72
CA LEU A 207 -7.40 -7.83 -12.51
C LEU A 207 -6.05 -7.20 -12.86
N VAL A 208 -5.92 -5.91 -12.56
CA VAL A 208 -4.66 -5.18 -12.79
C VAL A 208 -3.61 -5.69 -11.81
N ARG A 209 -2.41 -5.99 -12.34
CA ARG A 209 -1.31 -6.51 -11.55
C ARG A 209 -0.86 -5.48 -10.52
N ARG A 210 -0.94 -5.84 -9.24
CA ARG A 210 -0.48 -5.00 -8.12
C ARG A 210 1.01 -5.21 -7.84
N ILE A 211 1.67 -4.10 -7.53
CA ILE A 211 3.06 -4.05 -7.10
C ILE A 211 3.22 -3.22 -5.83
N LYS A 212 4.25 -3.54 -5.03
CA LYS A 212 4.54 -2.88 -3.75
C LYS A 212 6.00 -2.44 -3.67
N PRO A 213 6.39 -1.32 -4.33
CA PRO A 213 7.79 -0.91 -4.37
C PRO A 213 8.40 -0.57 -3.00
N PHE A 214 7.57 -0.36 -1.98
CA PHE A 214 7.99 -0.06 -0.59
C PHE A 214 8.04 -1.28 0.33
N CYS A 215 7.80 -2.50 -0.15
CA CYS A 215 7.71 -3.70 0.69
C CYS A 215 8.99 -4.02 1.50
N GLU A 216 10.14 -3.44 1.12
CA GLU A 216 11.43 -3.57 1.82
C GLU A 216 11.87 -2.26 2.52
N ILE A 217 11.01 -1.26 2.60
CA ILE A 217 11.31 0.05 3.19
C ILE A 217 10.52 0.21 4.50
N PRO A 218 11.18 0.42 5.66
CA PRO A 218 10.47 0.66 6.92
C PRO A 218 9.62 1.92 6.88
N GLU A 219 8.47 1.91 7.56
CA GLU A 219 7.56 3.07 7.63
C GLU A 219 8.25 4.32 8.21
N LYS A 220 9.19 4.13 9.16
CA LYS A 220 9.98 5.25 9.69
C LYS A 220 10.84 5.92 8.62
N GLU A 221 11.33 5.16 7.64
CA GLU A 221 12.15 5.70 6.56
C GLU A 221 11.31 6.40 5.49
N THR A 222 10.13 5.87 5.13
CA THR A 222 9.20 6.57 4.21
C THR A 222 8.69 7.86 4.83
N THR A 223 8.40 7.85 6.14
CA THR A 223 8.07 9.07 6.91
C THR A 223 9.18 10.10 6.83
N LEU A 224 10.43 9.70 7.14
CA LEU A 224 11.58 10.59 7.11
C LEU A 224 11.86 11.10 5.70
N TYR A 225 11.63 10.29 4.67
CA TYR A 225 11.75 10.68 3.27
C TYR A 225 10.78 11.81 2.92
N ALA A 226 9.52 11.69 3.31
CA ALA A 226 8.51 12.73 3.11
C ALA A 226 8.95 14.07 3.74
N TYR A 227 9.47 14.05 4.98
CA TYR A 227 10.00 15.25 5.64
C TYR A 227 11.23 15.83 4.94
N VAL A 228 12.20 14.99 4.57
CA VAL A 228 13.43 15.43 3.90
C VAL A 228 13.12 16.07 2.54
N LYS A 229 12.10 15.56 1.84
CA LYS A 229 11.63 16.07 0.55
C LYS A 229 10.60 17.18 0.67
N LYS A 230 10.18 17.53 1.90
CA LYS A 230 9.15 18.53 2.18
C LYS A 230 7.83 18.25 1.45
N ILE A 231 7.46 16.97 1.35
CA ILE A 231 6.20 16.53 0.76
C ILE A 231 5.08 16.89 1.75
N ARG A 232 4.08 17.66 1.29
CA ARG A 232 2.88 17.91 2.08
C ARG A 232 2.02 16.65 2.07
N PHE A 233 1.64 16.16 3.24
CA PHE A 233 0.79 14.97 3.43
C PHE A 233 -0.21 15.22 4.56
N GLN A 234 -1.29 14.44 4.60
CA GLN A 234 -2.25 14.47 5.71
C GLN A 234 -1.67 13.75 6.94
N ASP A 235 -1.76 14.40 8.10
CA ASP A 235 -1.33 13.87 9.40
C ASP A 235 -2.49 13.34 10.26
N LYS A 236 -3.73 13.73 9.94
CA LYS A 236 -4.94 13.29 10.62
C LYS A 236 -5.13 11.76 10.48
N PRO A 237 -5.34 11.01 11.58
CA PRO A 237 -5.69 9.59 11.51
C PRO A 237 -7.15 9.41 11.08
N CYS A 238 -7.46 8.29 10.42
CA CYS A 238 -8.83 7.96 10.05
C CYS A 238 -9.72 7.77 11.30
N PRO A 239 -10.91 8.38 11.36
CA PRO A 239 -11.80 8.31 12.54
C PRO A 239 -12.35 6.90 12.82
N TYR A 240 -12.33 6.02 11.82
CA TYR A 240 -12.77 4.62 11.95
C TYR A 240 -11.64 3.62 12.09
N SER A 241 -10.38 4.09 12.16
CA SER A 241 -9.22 3.23 12.32
C SER A 241 -9.18 2.64 13.73
N SER A 242 -9.91 1.56 13.95
CA SER A 242 -9.86 0.76 15.19
C SER A 242 -9.50 -0.69 14.88
N GLU A 243 -8.23 -0.95 14.61
CA GLU A 243 -7.72 -2.33 14.50
C GLU A 243 -6.91 -2.70 15.74
N ALA A 244 -7.57 -3.23 16.78
CA ALA A 244 -6.92 -3.62 18.02
C ALA A 244 -5.76 -4.61 17.78
N LEU A 245 -6.01 -5.71 17.06
CA LEU A 245 -4.99 -6.73 16.81
C LEU A 245 -3.84 -6.23 15.93
N ARG A 246 -4.11 -5.47 14.85
CA ARG A 246 -3.05 -4.89 14.01
C ARG A 246 -2.21 -3.90 14.81
N ASN A 247 -2.83 -3.08 15.66
CA ASN A 247 -2.12 -2.16 16.55
C ASN A 247 -1.26 -2.91 17.57
N ASP A 248 -1.75 -4.00 18.17
CA ASP A 248 -0.96 -4.84 19.09
C ASP A 248 0.26 -5.43 18.39
N ILE A 249 0.08 -5.96 17.17
CA ILE A 249 1.18 -6.47 16.34
C ILE A 249 2.17 -5.36 15.98
N ARG A 250 1.68 -4.16 15.65
CA ARG A 250 2.53 -3.01 15.35
C ARG A 250 3.38 -2.61 16.55
N VAL A 251 2.81 -2.56 17.74
CA VAL A 251 3.53 -2.27 19.00
C VAL A 251 4.57 -3.36 19.27
N PHE A 252 4.19 -4.64 19.14
CA PHE A 252 5.10 -5.77 19.27
C PHE A 252 6.29 -5.68 18.31
N LEU A 253 6.03 -5.51 17.01
CA LEU A 253 7.06 -5.40 15.97
C LEU A 253 7.99 -4.20 16.21
N ASN A 254 7.44 -3.05 16.62
CA ASN A 254 8.24 -1.87 16.91
C ASN A 254 9.15 -2.06 18.12
N ARG A 255 8.66 -2.73 19.17
CA ARG A 255 9.45 -3.08 20.35
C ARG A 255 10.58 -4.05 19.98
N MET A 256 10.29 -5.05 19.16
CA MET A 256 11.29 -6.02 18.70
C MET A 256 12.34 -5.35 17.80
N GLU A 257 11.94 -4.49 16.87
CA GLU A 257 12.87 -3.76 15.98
C GLU A 257 13.80 -2.81 16.74
N GLN A 258 13.34 -2.23 17.85
CA GLN A 258 14.17 -1.38 18.71
C GLN A 258 15.25 -2.18 19.45
N LYS A 259 14.91 -3.38 19.94
CA LYS A 259 15.85 -4.26 20.65
C LYS A 259 16.77 -5.05 19.71
N HIS A 260 16.23 -5.45 18.57
CA HIS A 260 16.85 -6.32 17.58
C HIS A 260 16.62 -5.71 16.20
N SER A 261 17.45 -4.74 15.84
CA SER A 261 17.35 -4.06 14.55
C SER A 261 17.47 -5.04 13.39
N GLY A 262 16.55 -4.95 12.44
CA GLY A 262 16.46 -5.87 11.30
C GLY A 262 15.42 -6.98 11.45
N VAL A 263 14.76 -7.14 12.60
CA VAL A 263 13.79 -8.24 12.81
C VAL A 263 12.66 -8.21 11.79
N LYS A 264 12.17 -7.04 11.38
CA LYS A 264 11.13 -6.92 10.35
C LYS A 264 11.60 -7.46 9.00
N PHE A 265 12.85 -7.22 8.62
CA PHE A 265 13.44 -7.79 7.40
C PHE A 265 13.53 -9.32 7.51
N THR A 266 13.93 -9.84 8.67
CA THR A 266 13.99 -11.29 8.91
C THR A 266 12.60 -11.92 8.78
N ILE A 267 11.55 -11.31 9.36
CA ILE A 267 10.17 -11.80 9.24
C ILE A 267 9.71 -11.80 7.78
N PHE A 268 9.97 -10.70 7.05
CA PHE A 268 9.63 -10.60 5.64
C PHE A 268 10.35 -11.66 4.79
N ASN A 269 11.65 -11.87 5.02
CA ASN A 269 12.44 -12.91 4.33
C ASN A 269 11.97 -14.32 4.69
N SER A 270 11.52 -14.56 5.93
CA SER A 270 10.90 -15.83 6.31
C SER A 270 9.60 -16.07 5.54
N ALA A 271 8.76 -15.05 5.38
CA ALA A 271 7.55 -15.16 4.57
C ALA A 271 7.86 -15.46 3.10
N GLU A 272 8.93 -14.89 2.52
CA GLU A 272 9.38 -15.24 1.17
C GLU A 272 9.73 -16.72 1.03
N ARG A 273 10.44 -17.28 2.02
CA ARG A 273 10.76 -18.72 2.03
C ARG A 273 9.52 -19.59 2.21
N ILE A 274 8.59 -19.18 3.09
CA ILE A 274 7.31 -19.87 3.30
C ILE A 274 6.48 -19.87 2.01
N ARG A 275 6.39 -18.73 1.30
CA ARG A 275 5.72 -18.60 -0.01
C ARG A 275 6.29 -19.58 -1.03
N GLN A 276 7.62 -19.71 -1.06
CA GLN A 276 8.28 -20.64 -1.97
C GLN A 276 7.96 -22.11 -1.62
N ALA A 277 7.99 -22.47 -0.33
CA ALA A 277 7.69 -23.82 0.13
C ALA A 277 6.22 -24.22 -0.13
N LEU A 278 5.29 -23.26 -0.08
CA LEU A 278 3.86 -23.50 -0.30
C LEU A 278 3.44 -23.38 -1.77
N LYS A 279 4.36 -23.09 -2.68
CA LYS A 279 4.05 -22.81 -4.09
C LYS A 279 3.35 -23.97 -4.80
N GLU A 280 3.69 -25.21 -4.43
CA GLU A 280 3.10 -26.43 -4.99
C GLU A 280 1.78 -26.80 -4.31
N SER A 281 1.59 -26.44 -3.03
CA SER A 281 0.37 -26.70 -2.27
C SER A 281 -0.69 -25.62 -2.43
N SER A 282 -0.34 -24.46 -2.97
CA SER A 282 -1.32 -23.43 -3.33
C SER A 282 -1.96 -23.80 -4.66
N GLU A 283 -3.08 -24.52 -4.61
CA GLU A 283 -3.96 -24.62 -5.78
C GLU A 283 -4.32 -23.19 -6.22
N LYS A 284 -3.96 -22.83 -7.45
CA LYS A 284 -4.45 -21.61 -8.07
C LYS A 284 -5.91 -21.86 -8.42
N GLU A 285 -6.82 -21.64 -7.47
CA GLU A 285 -8.24 -21.53 -7.78
C GLU A 285 -8.39 -20.54 -8.93
N ALA A 286 -8.93 -21.02 -10.07
CA ALA A 286 -9.17 -20.16 -11.21
C ALA A 286 -10.14 -19.06 -10.80
N LEU A 287 -9.75 -17.80 -11.04
CA LEU A 287 -10.65 -16.69 -10.84
C LEU A 287 -11.77 -16.77 -11.87
N LYS A 288 -13.01 -16.69 -11.39
CA LYS A 288 -14.21 -16.53 -12.19
C LYS A 288 -14.77 -15.12 -12.03
N GLU A 289 -15.77 -14.78 -12.83
CA GLU A 289 -16.44 -13.49 -12.75
C GLU A 289 -17.64 -13.56 -11.81
N CYS A 290 -17.82 -12.54 -10.97
CA CYS A 290 -18.95 -12.41 -10.08
C CYS A 290 -20.25 -12.30 -10.87
N LEU A 291 -21.27 -13.08 -10.51
CA LEU A 291 -22.55 -13.10 -11.23
C LEU A 291 -23.31 -11.76 -11.21
N GLU A 292 -23.04 -10.90 -10.23
CA GLU A 292 -23.74 -9.61 -10.09
C GLU A 292 -22.99 -8.44 -10.72
N CYS A 293 -21.67 -8.37 -10.53
CA CYS A 293 -20.88 -7.20 -10.91
C CYS A 293 -19.81 -7.49 -11.97
N GLY A 294 -19.63 -8.74 -12.38
CA GLY A 294 -18.66 -9.15 -13.40
C GLY A 294 -17.18 -8.96 -13.00
N GLU A 295 -16.88 -8.65 -11.74
CA GLU A 295 -15.51 -8.50 -11.23
C GLU A 295 -14.91 -9.86 -10.80
N PRO A 296 -13.57 -10.03 -10.88
CA PRO A 296 -12.92 -11.30 -10.54
C PRO A 296 -13.11 -11.74 -9.08
N THR A 297 -13.35 -13.03 -8.88
CA THR A 297 -13.62 -13.64 -7.58
C THR A 297 -13.34 -15.15 -7.60
N THR A 298 -13.10 -15.74 -6.44
CA THR A 298 -13.05 -17.21 -6.27
C THR A 298 -14.42 -17.81 -5.95
N GLN A 299 -15.37 -16.98 -5.50
CA GLN A 299 -16.75 -17.34 -5.15
C GLN A 299 -17.73 -16.95 -6.26
N GLU A 300 -18.97 -17.44 -6.24
CA GLU A 300 -20.00 -17.07 -7.25
C GLU A 300 -20.37 -15.58 -7.18
N ILE A 301 -20.53 -15.07 -5.96
CA ILE A 301 -20.74 -13.65 -5.67
C ILE A 301 -19.49 -13.15 -4.94
N CYS A 302 -18.89 -12.05 -5.41
CA CYS A 302 -17.67 -11.51 -4.80
C CYS A 302 -17.94 -10.99 -3.38
N LYS A 303 -16.91 -10.98 -2.51
CA LYS A 303 -17.07 -10.55 -1.12
C LYS A 303 -17.60 -9.11 -0.97
N ALA A 304 -17.29 -8.22 -1.92
CA ALA A 304 -17.83 -6.87 -1.94
C ALA A 304 -19.36 -6.86 -2.14
N CYS A 305 -19.88 -7.64 -3.06
CA CYS A 305 -21.32 -7.78 -3.29
C CYS A 305 -22.03 -8.40 -2.08
N GLN A 306 -21.47 -9.48 -1.52
CA GLN A 306 -21.99 -10.10 -0.29
C GLN A 306 -22.10 -9.09 0.86
N MET A 307 -21.04 -8.30 1.08
CA MET A 307 -21.02 -7.26 2.10
C MET A 307 -22.08 -6.17 1.83
N LEU A 308 -22.35 -5.81 0.58
CA LEU A 308 -23.38 -4.84 0.25
C LEU A 308 -24.79 -5.41 0.48
N HIS A 309 -25.03 -6.69 0.17
CA HIS A 309 -26.29 -7.37 0.49
C HIS A 309 -26.56 -7.43 2.00
N GLU A 310 -25.52 -7.61 2.81
CA GLU A 310 -25.60 -7.53 4.29
C GLU A 310 -26.03 -6.14 4.78
N LEU A 311 -25.96 -5.09 3.96
CA LEU A 311 -26.44 -3.73 4.27
C LEU A 311 -27.87 -3.45 3.80
N GLU A 312 -28.40 -4.28 2.90
CA GLU A 312 -29.74 -4.14 2.32
C GLU A 312 -30.75 -5.09 2.98
N SER A 313 -30.30 -6.25 3.48
CA SER A 313 -31.10 -7.27 4.18
C SER A 313 -31.31 -6.90 5.65
#